data_AF-A0A7V9NZT6-F1
#
_entry.id   AF-A0A7V9NZT6-F1
#
_cell.length_a   1.000
_cell.length_b   1.000
_cell.length_c   1.000
_cell.angle_alpha   90.00
_cell.angle_beta   90.00
_cell.angle_gamma   90.00
#
_symmetry.space_group_name_H-M   'P 1'
#
loop_
_entity.id
_entity.type
_entity.pdbx_description
1 polymer ?
#
loop_
_entity_poly.entity_id
_entity_poly.type
_entity_poly.pdbx_seq_one_letter_code
_entity_poly.pdbx_strand_id
1 'polypeptide(L)'
;MAVKQKTYSFHHIVIFLAIAWPMVYTFIKYQSRDGKEDITYNKPNLIGLVINDEKPKFSMSAWFDGSYQAAVEDYNNDHWAYKEKMVRLNNQFYYQAFNQIRVNGFVIGKKDYVFSESYIFSAFGDDLMPEQKIRTLLQKAKVVQDTLKKKGIDLLLVYAPGKGASCKEYIEDKYIHPVKNTNHSMFAANSKELALNYLDLYAYFEKLKPTSPYPLFPKFGHHWSYYGECLAVDTIIKHIENLHHCDMPFIFWPKIEVVDTARSRDADVLNSMNLYSNPEQNMQLAYPIIQFENDSLKNTTRVLTISDSYWYGPVYMGVGQACFANGQFWYYANRVVPSPRPGEKVEVWQLDLKQEIESNNVVMLLYSDGNLPIFGNTFIDDAYELYTSPKTYYPRVERNKQIQVYAKQIRETPGLLKKSTQKSTDLQIPLDSAIRVDAMKMAGMIK
;
A
#
# COMPACT_ATOMS: atom_id res chain seq x y z
N MET A 1 -65.89 -9.83 -38.01
CA MET A 1 -64.42 -9.76 -37.94
C MET A 1 -63.97 -10.44 -36.66
N ALA A 2 -63.26 -11.57 -36.74
CA ALA A 2 -62.76 -12.24 -35.54
C ALA A 2 -61.60 -11.44 -34.94
N VAL A 3 -61.78 -10.98 -33.70
CA VAL A 3 -60.74 -10.29 -32.93
C VAL A 3 -59.63 -11.30 -32.66
N LYS A 4 -58.50 -11.20 -33.38
CA LYS A 4 -57.31 -11.98 -33.06
C LYS A 4 -56.83 -11.57 -31.66
N GLN A 5 -57.08 -12.41 -30.66
CA GLN A 5 -56.48 -12.27 -29.34
C GLN A 5 -54.96 -12.41 -29.52
N LYS A 6 -54.21 -11.31 -29.33
CA LYS A 6 -52.75 -11.35 -29.33
C LYS A 6 -52.30 -12.11 -28.07
N THR A 7 -52.03 -13.40 -28.20
CA THR A 7 -51.37 -14.17 -27.14
C THR A 7 -49.86 -13.99 -27.29
N TYR A 8 -49.23 -13.28 -26.35
CA TYR A 8 -47.77 -13.23 -26.28
C TYR A 8 -47.25 -14.62 -25.94
N SER A 9 -46.31 -15.15 -26.73
CA SER A 9 -45.71 -16.44 -26.39
C SER A 9 -44.86 -16.30 -25.12
N PHE A 10 -44.70 -17.40 -24.38
CA PHE A 10 -43.84 -17.46 -23.19
C PHE A 10 -42.46 -16.80 -23.41
N HIS A 11 -41.85 -17.01 -24.58
CA HIS A 11 -40.57 -16.42 -24.96
C HIS A 11 -40.60 -14.89 -24.99
N HIS A 12 -41.68 -14.28 -25.47
CA HIS A 12 -41.81 -12.81 -25.48
C HIS A 12 -41.89 -12.25 -24.06
N ILE A 13 -42.56 -12.96 -23.14
CA ILE A 13 -42.63 -12.58 -21.73
C ILE A 13 -41.25 -12.67 -21.09
N VAL A 14 -40.51 -13.75 -21.33
CA VAL A 14 -39.13 -13.92 -20.82
C VAL A 14 -38.20 -12.82 -21.34
N ILE A 15 -38.24 -12.52 -22.65
CA ILE A 15 -37.43 -11.45 -23.25
C ILE A 15 -37.79 -10.09 -22.65
N PHE A 16 -39.08 -9.78 -22.52
CA PHE A 16 -39.52 -8.53 -21.92
C PHE A 16 -39.03 -8.39 -20.47
N LEU A 17 -39.16 -9.45 -19.66
CA LEU A 17 -38.67 -9.46 -18.28
C LEU A 17 -37.15 -9.29 -18.22
N ALA A 18 -36.39 -9.92 -19.11
CA ALA A 18 -34.94 -9.77 -19.17
C ALA A 18 -34.52 -8.33 -19.52
N ILE A 19 -35.20 -7.69 -20.49
CA ILE A 19 -34.94 -6.30 -20.89
C ILE A 19 -35.39 -5.31 -19.79
N ALA A 20 -36.48 -5.61 -19.10
CA ALA A 20 -37.01 -4.76 -18.03
C ALA A 20 -36.24 -4.93 -16.71
N TRP A 21 -35.53 -6.04 -16.52
CA TRP A 21 -34.84 -6.37 -15.26
C TRP A 21 -33.90 -5.26 -14.76
N PRO A 22 -33.05 -4.63 -15.60
CA PRO A 22 -32.22 -3.51 -15.16
C PRO A 22 -33.00 -2.36 -14.52
N MET A 23 -34.14 -2.00 -15.10
CA MET A 23 -35.01 -0.95 -14.57
C MET A 23 -35.66 -1.39 -13.26
N VAL A 24 -36.19 -2.63 -13.21
CA VAL A 24 -36.84 -3.18 -12.02
C VAL A 24 -35.86 -3.23 -10.84
N TYR A 25 -34.65 -3.74 -11.06
CA TYR A 25 -33.64 -3.82 -10.01
C TYR A 25 -33.17 -2.43 -9.54
N THR A 26 -32.98 -1.49 -10.48
CA THR A 26 -32.66 -0.10 -10.14
C THR A 26 -33.76 0.53 -9.30
N PHE A 27 -35.04 0.25 -9.62
CA PHE A 27 -36.17 0.70 -8.84
C PHE A 27 -36.20 0.05 -7.45
N ILE A 28 -35.95 -1.26 -7.33
CA ILE A 28 -35.87 -1.96 -6.04
C ILE A 28 -34.79 -1.34 -5.16
N LYS A 29 -33.59 -1.10 -5.71
CA LYS A 29 -32.49 -0.42 -5.01
C LYS A 29 -32.84 1.00 -4.58
N TYR A 30 -33.52 1.74 -5.45
CA TYR A 30 -34.00 3.08 -5.12
C TYR A 30 -35.04 3.08 -4.00
N GLN A 31 -35.94 2.08 -3.96
CA GLN A 31 -36.93 1.93 -2.89
C GLN A 31 -36.32 1.52 -1.56
N SER A 32 -35.13 0.90 -1.55
CA SER A 32 -34.43 0.52 -0.31
C SER A 32 -33.67 1.67 0.37
N ARG A 33 -33.77 2.89 -0.15
CA ARG A 33 -33.08 4.06 0.43
C ARG A 33 -33.66 4.46 1.78
N ASP A 34 -32.80 4.90 2.70
CA ASP A 34 -33.20 5.43 4.00
C ASP A 34 -33.55 6.92 3.89
N GLY A 35 -34.65 7.22 3.19
CA GLY A 35 -35.13 8.58 2.95
C GLY A 35 -34.60 9.24 1.66
N LYS A 36 -35.01 10.49 1.42
CA LYS A 36 -34.70 11.20 0.15
C LYS A 36 -33.22 11.60 0.03
N GLU A 37 -32.54 11.75 1.15
CA GLU A 37 -31.14 12.20 1.22
C GLU A 37 -30.13 11.05 1.16
N ASP A 38 -30.57 9.81 1.34
CA ASP A 38 -29.72 8.64 1.19
C ASP A 38 -29.25 8.50 -0.26
N ILE A 39 -27.94 8.66 -0.44
CA ILE A 39 -27.21 8.50 -1.70
C ILE A 39 -26.40 7.20 -1.74
N THR A 40 -26.40 6.43 -0.65
CA THR A 40 -25.52 5.27 -0.45
C THR A 40 -26.14 3.95 -0.94
N TYR A 41 -27.44 3.91 -1.21
CA TYR A 41 -28.16 2.71 -1.65
C TYR A 41 -27.57 2.00 -2.90
N ASN A 42 -26.86 2.75 -3.75
CA ASN A 42 -26.15 2.23 -4.93
C ASN A 42 -24.62 2.25 -4.80
N LYS A 43 -24.07 2.61 -3.64
CA LYS A 43 -22.62 2.64 -3.43
C LYS A 43 -22.08 1.21 -3.53
N PRO A 44 -21.17 0.90 -4.48
CA PRO A 44 -20.68 -0.45 -4.67
C PRO A 44 -19.74 -0.85 -3.53
N ASN A 45 -19.87 -2.08 -3.03
CA ASN A 45 -18.91 -2.67 -2.11
C ASN A 45 -17.78 -3.35 -2.90
N LEU A 46 -16.87 -2.53 -3.44
CA LEU A 46 -15.70 -2.97 -4.19
C LEU A 46 -14.44 -2.37 -3.57
N ILE A 47 -13.40 -3.18 -3.45
CA ILE A 47 -12.12 -2.76 -2.87
C ILE A 47 -11.27 -2.08 -3.94
N GLY A 48 -10.61 -0.98 -3.57
CA GLY A 48 -9.70 -0.24 -4.45
C GLY A 48 -10.37 0.84 -5.32
N LEU A 49 -11.63 1.17 -5.08
CA LEU A 49 -12.33 2.25 -5.79
C LEU A 49 -12.30 3.58 -5.03
N VAL A 50 -12.04 4.67 -5.75
CA VAL A 50 -12.26 6.04 -5.28
C VAL A 50 -13.65 6.47 -5.75
N ILE A 51 -14.58 6.62 -4.80
CA ILE A 51 -15.97 7.01 -5.06
C ILE A 51 -16.16 8.47 -4.70
N ASN A 52 -16.78 9.24 -5.60
CA ASN A 52 -17.19 10.61 -5.30
C ASN A 52 -18.67 10.64 -4.90
N ASP A 53 -18.95 10.78 -3.61
CA ASP A 53 -20.33 10.82 -3.08
C ASP A 53 -21.01 12.19 -3.30
N GLU A 54 -20.29 13.22 -3.80
CA GLU A 54 -20.87 14.54 -4.05
C GLU A 54 -21.62 14.61 -5.38
N LYS A 55 -22.94 14.79 -5.30
CA LYS A 55 -23.77 15.03 -6.50
C LYS A 55 -23.36 16.34 -7.19
N PRO A 56 -23.07 16.31 -8.49
CA PRO A 56 -22.75 17.52 -9.25
C PRO A 56 -23.89 18.54 -9.19
N LYS A 57 -23.54 19.81 -8.94
CA LYS A 57 -24.49 20.92 -8.92
C LYS A 57 -24.64 21.50 -10.32
N PHE A 58 -25.88 21.67 -10.76
CA PHE A 58 -26.18 22.31 -12.03
C PHE A 58 -25.81 23.80 -11.99
N SER A 59 -25.15 24.28 -13.04
CA SER A 59 -25.04 25.71 -13.34
C SER A 59 -25.05 25.91 -14.86
N MET A 60 -25.52 27.07 -15.31
CA MET A 60 -25.56 27.38 -16.74
C MET A 60 -24.16 27.40 -17.36
N SER A 61 -23.16 27.93 -16.64
CA SER A 61 -21.78 27.94 -17.12
C SER A 61 -21.24 26.51 -17.28
N ALA A 62 -21.42 25.65 -16.27
CA ALA A 62 -20.93 24.27 -16.29
C ALA A 62 -21.66 23.39 -17.31
N TRP A 63 -22.91 23.75 -17.65
CA TRP A 63 -23.66 23.08 -18.70
C TRP A 63 -23.10 23.40 -20.10
N PHE A 64 -22.78 24.68 -20.36
CA PHE A 64 -22.29 25.11 -21.67
C PHE A 64 -20.82 24.77 -21.92
N ASP A 65 -20.00 24.69 -20.87
CA ASP A 65 -18.60 24.25 -20.99
C ASP A 65 -18.42 22.72 -20.92
N GLY A 66 -19.49 21.97 -20.68
CA GLY A 66 -19.49 20.49 -20.65
C GLY A 66 -19.06 19.87 -19.32
N SER A 67 -18.62 20.67 -18.33
CA SER A 67 -18.11 20.16 -17.06
C SER A 67 -19.18 19.54 -16.18
N TYR A 68 -20.43 19.99 -16.26
CA TYR A 68 -21.55 19.38 -15.54
C TYR A 68 -21.83 17.96 -16.03
N GLN A 69 -21.89 17.76 -17.34
CA GLN A 69 -22.18 16.48 -17.97
C GLN A 69 -21.09 15.45 -17.63
N ALA A 70 -19.82 15.85 -17.74
CA ALA A 70 -18.69 15.00 -17.36
C ALA A 70 -18.75 14.60 -15.87
N ALA A 71 -19.06 15.55 -14.98
CA ALA A 71 -19.20 15.27 -13.55
C ALA A 71 -20.39 14.36 -13.24
N VAL A 72 -21.53 14.54 -13.92
CA VAL A 72 -22.72 13.69 -13.76
C VAL A 72 -22.46 12.28 -14.28
N GLU A 73 -21.74 12.14 -15.39
CA GLU A 73 -21.34 10.85 -15.93
C GLU A 73 -20.42 10.10 -14.96
N ASP A 74 -19.40 10.75 -14.41
CA ASP A 74 -18.52 10.18 -13.39
C ASP A 74 -19.29 9.76 -12.12
N TYR A 75 -20.16 10.63 -11.61
CA TYR A 75 -21.01 10.31 -10.45
C TYR A 75 -21.94 9.11 -10.73
N ASN A 76 -22.63 9.11 -11.87
CA ASN A 76 -23.54 8.03 -12.23
C ASN A 76 -22.81 6.71 -12.46
N ASN A 77 -21.59 6.74 -13.03
CA ASN A 77 -20.74 5.56 -13.16
C ASN A 77 -20.43 4.98 -11.78
N ASP A 78 -20.21 5.80 -10.75
CA ASP A 78 -19.99 5.32 -9.37
C ASP A 78 -21.25 4.77 -8.68
N HIS A 79 -22.43 5.26 -9.05
CA HIS A 79 -23.68 5.00 -8.33
C HIS A 79 -24.74 4.28 -9.18
N TRP A 80 -24.34 3.58 -10.25
CA TRP A 80 -25.28 2.74 -11.00
C TRP A 80 -25.60 1.47 -10.16
N ALA A 81 -26.83 0.96 -10.27
CA ALA A 81 -27.29 -0.12 -9.38
C ALA A 81 -26.52 -1.45 -9.54
N TYR A 82 -25.96 -1.71 -10.72
CA TYR A 82 -25.33 -2.99 -11.08
C TYR A 82 -23.81 -3.01 -10.93
N LYS A 83 -23.16 -1.95 -10.40
CA LYS A 83 -21.71 -1.71 -10.61
C LYS A 83 -20.93 -2.85 -10.01
N GLU A 84 -21.22 -3.12 -8.75
CA GLU A 84 -20.62 -4.21 -8.01
C GLU A 84 -20.79 -5.56 -8.72
N LYS A 85 -22.03 -5.94 -9.07
CA LYS A 85 -22.32 -7.24 -9.71
C LYS A 85 -21.60 -7.39 -11.05
N MET A 86 -21.65 -6.36 -11.90
CA MET A 86 -21.04 -6.42 -13.23
C MET A 86 -19.52 -6.40 -13.17
N VAL A 87 -18.92 -5.62 -12.26
CA VAL A 87 -17.47 -5.67 -12.03
C VAL A 87 -17.06 -7.06 -11.55
N ARG A 88 -17.76 -7.63 -10.57
CA ARG A 88 -17.44 -8.97 -10.02
C ARG A 88 -17.56 -10.07 -11.07
N LEU A 89 -18.64 -10.07 -11.87
CA LEU A 89 -18.85 -11.04 -12.94
C LEU A 89 -17.81 -10.89 -14.07
N ASN A 90 -17.48 -9.65 -14.45
CA ASN A 90 -16.44 -9.39 -15.42
C ASN A 90 -15.08 -9.89 -14.90
N ASN A 91 -14.70 -9.55 -13.67
CA ASN A 91 -13.45 -10.01 -13.07
C ASN A 91 -13.41 -11.54 -12.97
N GLN A 92 -14.53 -12.18 -12.61
CA GLN A 92 -14.68 -13.65 -12.59
C GLN A 92 -14.45 -14.27 -13.97
N PHE A 93 -15.06 -13.71 -15.01
CA PHE A 93 -14.90 -14.17 -16.39
C PHE A 93 -13.44 -14.09 -16.83
N TYR A 94 -12.75 -12.96 -16.58
CA TYR A 94 -11.34 -12.83 -16.94
C TYR A 94 -10.44 -13.81 -16.18
N TYR A 95 -10.72 -14.04 -14.90
CA TYR A 95 -9.99 -15.00 -14.08
C TYR A 95 -10.16 -16.43 -14.62
N GLN A 96 -11.40 -16.86 -14.89
CA GLN A 96 -11.68 -18.23 -15.35
C GLN A 96 -11.30 -18.50 -16.81
N ALA A 97 -11.58 -17.56 -17.71
CA ALA A 97 -11.40 -17.76 -19.15
C ALA A 97 -9.96 -17.52 -19.61
N PHE A 98 -9.21 -16.64 -18.93
CA PHE A 98 -7.90 -16.17 -19.40
C PHE A 98 -6.79 -16.29 -18.36
N ASN A 99 -7.08 -16.75 -17.14
CA ASN A 99 -6.14 -16.68 -16.02
C ASN A 99 -5.57 -15.26 -15.89
N GLN A 100 -6.46 -14.26 -15.77
CA GLN A 100 -6.10 -12.84 -15.65
C GLN A 100 -6.85 -12.19 -14.50
N ILE A 101 -6.13 -11.39 -13.71
CA ILE A 101 -6.72 -10.59 -12.64
C ILE A 101 -6.83 -9.13 -13.07
N ARG A 102 -7.87 -8.43 -12.59
CA ARG A 102 -8.12 -7.02 -12.90
C ARG A 102 -7.78 -6.12 -11.72
N VAL A 103 -6.57 -6.29 -11.20
CA VAL A 103 -6.00 -5.50 -10.11
C VAL A 103 -4.81 -4.74 -10.67
N ASN A 104 -4.84 -3.41 -10.58
CA ASN A 104 -3.83 -2.56 -11.21
C ASN A 104 -2.42 -2.85 -10.66
N GLY A 105 -1.45 -3.07 -11.55
CA GLY A 105 -0.07 -3.39 -11.19
C GLY A 105 0.14 -4.81 -10.65
N PHE A 106 -0.86 -5.68 -10.72
CA PHE A 106 -0.77 -7.08 -10.31
C PHE A 106 -1.06 -8.04 -11.46
N VAL A 107 -0.32 -9.14 -11.48
CA VAL A 107 -0.48 -10.24 -12.43
C VAL A 107 -0.61 -11.56 -11.69
N ILE A 108 -1.13 -12.56 -12.38
CA ILE A 108 -1.21 -13.93 -11.89
C ILE A 108 -0.11 -14.76 -12.56
N GLY A 109 0.59 -15.53 -11.73
CA GLY A 109 1.60 -16.48 -12.11
C GLY A 109 1.11 -17.91 -12.09
N LYS A 110 2.06 -18.84 -12.13
CA LYS A 110 1.81 -20.28 -12.11
C LYS A 110 1.11 -20.66 -10.80
N LYS A 111 0.20 -21.62 -10.90
CA LYS A 111 -0.58 -22.13 -9.76
C LYS A 111 -1.30 -21.03 -8.96
N ASP A 112 -1.84 -20.03 -9.67
CA ASP A 112 -2.53 -18.81 -9.18
C ASP A 112 -1.78 -17.95 -8.15
N TYR A 113 -0.44 -17.99 -8.11
CA TYR A 113 0.30 -17.02 -7.29
C TYR A 113 0.12 -15.63 -7.88
N VAL A 114 -0.40 -14.69 -7.09
CA VAL A 114 -0.50 -13.29 -7.52
C VAL A 114 0.77 -12.52 -7.19
N PHE A 115 1.22 -11.64 -8.07
CA PHE A 115 2.43 -10.85 -7.91
C PHE A 115 2.15 -9.41 -8.28
N SER A 116 2.79 -8.45 -7.60
CA SER A 116 2.93 -7.12 -8.17
C SER A 116 4.01 -7.16 -9.26
N GLU A 117 3.81 -6.43 -10.35
CA GLU A 117 4.80 -6.37 -11.43
C GLU A 117 6.13 -5.80 -10.95
N SER A 118 6.10 -4.78 -10.08
CA SER A 118 7.31 -4.19 -9.48
C SER A 118 8.18 -5.22 -8.75
N TYR A 119 7.57 -6.23 -8.11
CA TYR A 119 8.32 -7.25 -7.38
C TYR A 119 8.91 -8.29 -8.33
N ILE A 120 8.23 -8.59 -9.43
CA ILE A 120 8.81 -9.40 -10.51
C ILE A 120 10.03 -8.69 -11.07
N PHE A 121 9.90 -7.40 -11.39
CA PHE A 121 11.00 -6.58 -11.91
C PHE A 121 12.19 -6.54 -10.94
N SER A 122 11.95 -6.38 -9.64
CA SER A 122 13.00 -6.44 -8.63
C SER A 122 13.70 -7.80 -8.56
N ALA A 123 12.94 -8.89 -8.70
CA ALA A 123 13.46 -10.25 -8.65
C ALA A 123 14.41 -10.57 -9.81
N PHE A 124 14.22 -9.94 -10.96
CA PHE A 124 15.02 -10.14 -12.18
C PHE A 124 15.94 -8.95 -12.54
N GLY A 125 15.88 -7.85 -11.81
CA GLY A 125 16.74 -6.68 -11.99
C GLY A 125 16.27 -5.71 -13.08
N ASP A 126 14.99 -5.73 -13.46
CA ASP A 126 14.41 -4.82 -14.46
C ASP A 126 14.18 -3.40 -13.90
N ASP A 127 14.12 -3.27 -12.58
CA ASP A 127 13.98 -1.99 -11.86
C ASP A 127 15.33 -1.40 -11.41
N LEU A 128 16.45 -1.95 -11.90
CA LEU A 128 17.79 -1.64 -11.41
C LEU A 128 18.09 -0.14 -11.48
N MET A 129 18.41 0.45 -10.33
CA MET A 129 18.83 1.84 -10.27
C MET A 129 20.29 1.99 -10.71
N PRO A 130 20.68 3.15 -11.28
CA PRO A 130 22.09 3.48 -11.46
C PRO A 130 22.84 3.40 -10.13
N GLU A 131 23.97 2.69 -10.11
CA GLU A 131 24.76 2.46 -8.89
C GLU A 131 25.11 3.74 -8.14
N GLN A 132 25.49 4.78 -8.88
CA GLN A 132 25.82 6.07 -8.29
C GLN A 132 24.65 6.67 -7.49
N LYS A 133 23.39 6.43 -7.90
CA LYS A 133 22.22 6.91 -7.13
C LYS A 133 22.10 6.19 -5.79
N ILE A 134 22.22 4.86 -5.79
CA ILE A 134 22.20 4.05 -4.57
C ILE A 134 23.34 4.47 -3.65
N ARG A 135 24.57 4.54 -4.18
CA ARG A 135 25.76 4.90 -3.40
C ARG A 135 25.66 6.31 -2.80
N THR A 136 25.17 7.28 -3.56
CA THR A 136 24.96 8.65 -3.06
C THR A 136 23.92 8.69 -1.94
N LEU A 137 22.81 7.96 -2.08
CA LEU A 137 21.79 7.86 -1.04
C LEU A 137 22.35 7.24 0.24
N LEU A 138 23.09 6.14 0.13
CA LEU A 138 23.67 5.45 1.29
C LEU A 138 24.83 6.23 1.93
N GLN A 139 25.58 7.02 1.17
CA GLN A 139 26.56 7.96 1.72
C GLN A 139 25.87 9.04 2.57
N LYS A 140 24.73 9.58 2.12
CA LYS A 140 23.91 10.49 2.94
C LYS A 140 23.38 9.79 4.20
N ALA A 141 22.87 8.57 4.05
CA ALA A 141 22.43 7.75 5.19
C ALA A 141 23.56 7.54 6.20
N LYS A 142 24.81 7.35 5.75
CA LYS A 142 25.96 7.20 6.64
C LYS A 142 26.25 8.47 7.44
N VAL A 143 26.15 9.64 6.80
CA VAL A 143 26.27 10.93 7.50
C VAL A 143 25.15 11.10 8.53
N VAL A 144 23.93 10.70 8.20
CA VAL A 144 22.79 10.70 9.14
C VAL A 144 23.07 9.75 10.31
N GLN A 145 23.47 8.50 10.04
CA GLN A 145 23.83 7.51 11.07
C GLN A 145 24.89 8.04 12.03
N ASP A 146 25.98 8.60 11.52
CA ASP A 146 27.07 9.13 12.35
C ASP A 146 26.65 10.35 13.16
N THR A 147 25.74 11.16 12.61
CA THR A 147 25.21 12.32 13.32
C THR A 147 24.25 11.91 14.44
N LEU A 148 23.37 10.94 14.17
CA LEU A 148 22.43 10.40 15.14
C LEU A 148 23.15 9.61 16.24
N LYS A 149 24.21 8.87 15.92
CA LYS A 149 24.96 8.11 16.92
C LYS A 149 25.60 9.02 17.98
N LYS A 150 26.05 10.23 17.62
CA LYS A 150 26.54 11.25 18.57
C LYS A 150 25.47 11.72 19.56
N LYS A 151 24.20 11.48 19.26
CA LYS A 151 23.03 11.78 20.10
C LYS A 151 22.50 10.55 20.83
N GLY A 152 23.18 9.40 20.72
CA GLY A 152 22.72 8.14 21.29
C GLY A 152 21.58 7.48 20.52
N ILE A 153 21.38 7.85 19.25
CA ILE A 153 20.30 7.34 18.41
C ILE A 153 20.89 6.45 17.32
N ASP A 154 20.37 5.23 17.18
CA ASP A 154 20.80 4.31 16.13
C ASP A 154 19.93 4.44 14.87
N LEU A 155 20.56 4.60 13.71
CA LEU A 155 19.90 4.43 12.42
C LEU A 155 20.05 2.96 12.01
N LEU A 156 18.95 2.30 11.61
CA LEU A 156 18.92 0.92 11.14
C LEU A 156 18.25 0.85 9.77
N LEU A 157 18.92 0.25 8.78
CA LEU A 157 18.35 -0.03 7.46
C LEU A 157 17.94 -1.51 7.36
N VAL A 158 16.68 -1.80 7.03
CA VAL A 158 16.16 -3.16 6.93
C VAL A 158 15.70 -3.43 5.51
N TYR A 159 16.26 -4.46 4.89
CA TYR A 159 15.92 -4.90 3.54
C TYR A 159 15.04 -6.14 3.62
N ALA A 160 13.74 -5.97 3.36
CA ALA A 160 12.76 -7.05 3.41
C ALA A 160 12.65 -7.76 2.04
N PRO A 161 12.38 -9.09 2.03
CA PRO A 161 12.07 -9.79 0.79
C PRO A 161 10.70 -9.35 0.26
N GLY A 162 10.58 -9.23 -1.05
CA GLY A 162 9.29 -9.24 -1.72
C GLY A 162 8.96 -10.61 -2.25
N LYS A 163 7.67 -10.82 -2.49
CA LYS A 163 7.15 -12.08 -3.04
C LYS A 163 7.76 -12.45 -4.38
N GLY A 164 8.12 -11.47 -5.22
CA GLY A 164 8.76 -11.73 -6.51
C GLY A 164 10.04 -12.54 -6.36
N ALA A 165 10.90 -12.17 -5.40
CA ALA A 165 12.11 -12.91 -5.10
C ALA A 165 11.85 -14.23 -4.39
N SER A 166 11.03 -14.20 -3.34
CA SER A 166 10.80 -15.39 -2.50
C SER A 166 9.91 -16.45 -3.14
N CYS A 167 9.25 -16.16 -4.26
CA CYS A 167 8.38 -17.10 -4.99
C CYS A 167 8.71 -17.14 -6.50
N LYS A 168 9.98 -16.93 -6.88
CA LYS A 168 10.46 -16.92 -8.27
C LYS A 168 9.98 -18.11 -9.10
N GLU A 169 9.86 -19.29 -8.50
CA GLU A 169 9.43 -20.54 -9.15
C GLU A 169 7.99 -20.51 -9.67
N TYR A 170 7.16 -19.57 -9.18
CA TYR A 170 5.77 -19.40 -9.60
C TYR A 170 5.57 -18.24 -10.58
N ILE A 171 6.64 -17.56 -10.99
CA ILE A 171 6.55 -16.50 -12.00
C ILE A 171 6.40 -17.12 -13.40
N GLU A 172 5.60 -16.48 -14.25
CA GLU A 172 5.43 -16.88 -15.66
C GLU A 172 6.74 -16.75 -16.45
N ASP A 173 6.97 -17.69 -17.37
CA ASP A 173 8.23 -17.80 -18.12
C ASP A 173 8.56 -16.53 -18.93
N LYS A 174 7.54 -15.77 -19.33
CA LYS A 174 7.69 -14.51 -20.08
C LYS A 174 8.49 -13.43 -19.33
N TYR A 175 8.60 -13.52 -18.01
CA TYR A 175 9.38 -12.59 -17.18
C TYR A 175 10.78 -13.12 -16.84
N ILE A 176 11.07 -14.39 -17.11
CA ILE A 176 12.29 -15.03 -16.62
C ILE A 176 13.45 -14.76 -17.58
N HIS A 177 14.52 -14.15 -17.06
CA HIS A 177 15.78 -13.97 -17.77
C HIS A 177 16.99 -14.02 -16.82
N PRO A 178 18.22 -14.16 -17.33
CA PRO A 178 19.42 -14.13 -16.51
C PRO A 178 19.53 -12.82 -15.70
N VAL A 179 19.82 -12.94 -14.41
CA VAL A 179 19.97 -11.81 -13.49
C VAL A 179 21.45 -11.53 -13.28
N LYS A 180 21.88 -10.30 -13.59
CA LYS A 180 23.27 -9.85 -13.33
C LYS A 180 23.39 -9.16 -11.97
N ASN A 181 22.46 -8.26 -11.67
CA ASN A 181 22.45 -7.48 -10.44
C ASN A 181 21.00 -7.11 -10.12
N THR A 182 20.74 -6.84 -8.84
CA THR A 182 19.43 -6.38 -8.34
C THR A 182 19.65 -5.15 -7.46
N ASN A 183 18.60 -4.37 -7.23
CA ASN A 183 18.67 -3.30 -6.24
C ASN A 183 19.07 -3.85 -4.87
N HIS A 184 18.48 -4.97 -4.43
CA HIS A 184 18.82 -5.60 -3.15
C HIS A 184 20.33 -5.87 -3.00
N SER A 185 20.93 -6.56 -3.97
CA SER A 185 22.36 -6.90 -3.92
C SER A 185 23.24 -5.66 -3.88
N MET A 186 22.87 -4.59 -4.59
CA MET A 186 23.60 -3.32 -4.55
C MET A 186 23.46 -2.58 -3.23
N PHE A 187 22.24 -2.50 -2.69
CA PHE A 187 21.97 -1.88 -1.38
C PHE A 187 22.73 -2.62 -0.26
N ALA A 188 22.64 -3.94 -0.20
CA ALA A 188 23.34 -4.75 0.80
C ALA A 188 24.87 -4.61 0.71
N ALA A 189 25.44 -4.68 -0.51
CA ALA A 189 26.88 -4.53 -0.71
C ALA A 189 27.39 -3.14 -0.33
N ASN A 190 26.70 -2.08 -0.77
CA ASN A 190 27.08 -0.70 -0.44
C ASN A 190 26.87 -0.39 1.06
N SER A 191 25.82 -0.91 1.70
CA SER A 191 25.63 -0.78 3.15
C SER A 191 26.78 -1.39 3.93
N LYS A 192 27.24 -2.57 3.52
CA LYS A 192 28.41 -3.21 4.12
C LYS A 192 29.69 -2.40 3.90
N GLU A 193 29.95 -1.96 2.67
CA GLU A 193 31.14 -1.16 2.33
C GLU A 193 31.20 0.15 3.12
N LEU A 194 30.05 0.82 3.27
CA LEU A 194 29.94 2.09 3.99
C LEU A 194 29.81 1.95 5.51
N ALA A 195 29.85 0.71 6.04
CA ALA A 195 29.65 0.42 7.46
C ALA A 195 28.35 1.03 8.02
N LEU A 196 27.26 0.90 7.26
CA LEU A 196 25.91 1.20 7.73
C LEU A 196 25.41 0.06 8.62
N ASN A 197 24.60 0.39 9.63
CA ASN A 197 23.86 -0.60 10.38
C ASN A 197 22.71 -1.09 9.49
N TYR A 198 22.76 -2.36 9.08
CA TYR A 198 21.71 -2.94 8.27
C TYR A 198 21.35 -4.36 8.69
N LEU A 199 20.08 -4.71 8.48
CA LEU A 199 19.53 -6.05 8.63
C LEU A 199 18.99 -6.55 7.29
N ASP A 200 19.57 -7.64 6.79
CA ASP A 200 19.20 -8.24 5.51
C ASP A 200 18.18 -9.38 5.72
N LEU A 201 16.91 -9.01 5.92
CA LEU A 201 15.82 -9.97 6.04
C LEU A 201 15.58 -10.72 4.74
N TYR A 202 15.88 -10.13 3.58
CA TYR A 202 15.82 -10.81 2.29
C TYR A 202 16.73 -12.04 2.30
N ALA A 203 18.01 -11.88 2.62
CA ALA A 203 18.96 -13.00 2.67
C ALA A 203 18.62 -14.02 3.76
N TYR A 204 18.04 -13.56 4.88
CA TYR A 204 17.54 -14.45 5.93
C TYR A 204 16.37 -15.33 5.46
N PHE A 205 15.38 -14.75 4.78
CA PHE A 205 14.20 -15.48 4.29
C PHE A 205 14.56 -16.47 3.18
N GLU A 206 15.50 -16.15 2.31
CA GLU A 206 16.00 -17.09 1.30
C GLU A 206 16.64 -18.34 1.94
N LYS A 207 17.34 -18.17 3.07
CA LYS A 207 17.88 -19.30 3.84
C LYS A 207 16.81 -20.06 4.60
N LEU A 208 15.76 -19.38 5.04
CA LEU A 208 14.68 -19.97 5.83
C LEU A 208 13.70 -20.77 4.95
N LYS A 209 13.45 -20.32 3.72
CA LYS A 209 12.46 -20.88 2.80
C LYS A 209 12.52 -22.40 2.64
N PRO A 210 13.68 -23.05 2.44
CA PRO A 210 13.74 -24.51 2.23
C PRO A 210 13.37 -25.33 3.47
N THR A 211 13.50 -24.77 4.66
CA THR A 211 13.31 -25.46 5.94
C THR A 211 12.09 -24.97 6.73
N SER A 212 11.41 -23.94 6.23
CA SER A 212 10.24 -23.36 6.89
C SER A 212 9.09 -24.37 6.91
N PRO A 213 8.45 -24.64 8.07
CA PRO A 213 7.33 -25.57 8.15
C PRO A 213 6.05 -25.02 7.47
N TYR A 214 5.98 -23.70 7.29
CA TYR A 214 4.82 -23.02 6.69
C TYR A 214 5.26 -22.02 5.62
N PRO A 215 4.38 -21.70 4.64
CA PRO A 215 4.69 -20.70 3.62
C PRO A 215 5.05 -19.34 4.21
N LEU A 216 6.15 -18.75 3.74
CA LEU A 216 6.58 -17.39 4.11
C LEU A 216 5.84 -16.30 3.34
N PHE A 217 5.15 -16.67 2.24
CA PHE A 217 4.32 -15.79 1.42
C PHE A 217 3.04 -16.52 1.02
N PRO A 218 1.86 -15.87 1.14
CA PRO A 218 0.59 -16.44 0.74
C PRO A 218 0.42 -16.40 -0.78
N LYS A 219 -0.35 -17.35 -1.32
CA LYS A 219 -0.63 -17.45 -2.76
C LYS A 219 -1.36 -16.23 -3.31
N PHE A 220 -2.40 -15.74 -2.62
CA PHE A 220 -3.22 -14.60 -3.04
C PHE A 220 -2.99 -13.31 -2.25
N GLY A 221 -1.86 -13.21 -1.54
CA GLY A 221 -1.45 -11.99 -0.87
C GLY A 221 -0.18 -11.38 -1.47
N HIS A 222 -0.01 -10.08 -1.28
CA HIS A 222 1.17 -9.32 -1.74
C HIS A 222 2.33 -9.36 -0.74
N HIS A 223 2.02 -9.34 0.56
CA HIS A 223 2.98 -9.27 1.65
C HIS A 223 3.51 -10.66 2.05
N TRP A 224 4.48 -10.71 2.95
CA TRP A 224 4.79 -11.95 3.69
C TRP A 224 3.53 -12.53 4.34
N SER A 225 3.52 -13.83 4.59
CA SER A 225 2.44 -14.43 5.37
C SER A 225 2.48 -13.91 6.81
N TYR A 226 1.37 -13.96 7.53
CA TYR A 226 1.36 -13.60 8.95
C TYR A 226 2.41 -14.38 9.77
N TYR A 227 2.67 -15.65 9.43
CA TYR A 227 3.79 -16.42 9.99
C TYR A 227 5.17 -15.83 9.65
N GLY A 228 5.42 -15.49 8.38
CA GLY A 228 6.65 -14.82 7.96
C GLY A 228 6.83 -13.48 8.67
N GLU A 229 5.76 -12.71 8.83
CA GLU A 229 5.74 -11.44 9.55
C GLU A 229 6.18 -11.61 11.02
N CYS A 230 5.66 -12.62 11.74
CA CYS A 230 6.09 -12.91 13.12
C CYS A 230 7.60 -13.18 13.21
N LEU A 231 8.14 -13.97 12.28
CA LEU A 231 9.57 -14.29 12.23
C LEU A 231 10.43 -13.05 11.93
N ALA A 232 9.97 -12.18 11.02
CA ALA A 232 10.65 -10.93 10.71
C ALA A 232 10.67 -10.00 11.93
N VAL A 233 9.54 -9.82 12.61
CA VAL A 233 9.43 -8.98 13.81
C VAL A 233 10.34 -9.48 14.93
N ASP A 234 10.31 -10.79 15.23
CA ASP A 234 11.21 -11.40 16.22
C ASP A 234 12.69 -11.13 15.89
N THR A 235 13.06 -11.28 14.63
CA THR A 235 14.43 -11.03 14.15
C THR A 235 14.81 -9.55 14.26
N ILE A 236 13.89 -8.64 13.94
CA ILE A 236 14.10 -7.18 14.05
C ILE A 236 14.32 -6.78 15.51
N ILE A 237 13.47 -7.24 16.43
CA ILE A 237 13.60 -6.93 17.86
C ILE A 237 14.97 -7.37 18.38
N LYS A 238 15.36 -8.63 18.13
CA LYS A 238 16.68 -9.16 18.51
C LYS A 238 17.83 -8.39 17.88
N HIS A 239 17.67 -7.91 16.65
CA HIS A 239 18.69 -7.10 16.01
C HIS A 239 18.83 -5.73 16.69
N ILE A 240 17.72 -5.10 17.06
CA ILE A 240 17.72 -3.81 17.77
C ILE A 240 18.34 -3.95 19.16
N GLU A 241 18.01 -5.01 19.92
CA GLU A 241 18.63 -5.30 21.22
C GLU A 241 20.15 -5.32 21.14
N ASN A 242 20.68 -6.04 20.15
CA ASN A 242 22.13 -6.13 19.91
C ASN A 242 22.74 -4.81 19.45
N LEU A 243 22.04 -4.08 18.56
CA LEU A 243 22.52 -2.81 18.00
C LEU A 243 22.57 -1.69 19.04
N HIS A 244 21.52 -1.59 19.85
CA HIS A 244 21.35 -0.52 20.83
C HIS A 244 21.88 -0.88 22.23
N HIS A 245 22.30 -2.14 22.43
CA HIS A 245 22.75 -2.67 23.71
C HIS A 245 21.71 -2.52 24.82
N CYS A 246 20.48 -2.96 24.53
CA CYS A 246 19.36 -2.95 25.45
C CYS A 246 18.64 -4.31 25.46
N ASP A 247 17.84 -4.54 26.49
CA ASP A 247 16.87 -5.64 26.51
C ASP A 247 15.52 -5.10 26.04
N MET A 248 14.85 -5.82 25.15
CA MET A 248 13.52 -5.50 24.65
C MET A 248 12.54 -6.64 24.97
N PRO A 249 11.23 -6.35 25.03
CA PRO A 249 10.23 -7.39 25.27
C PRO A 249 10.22 -8.42 24.14
N PHE A 250 10.34 -9.70 24.48
CA PHE A 250 10.29 -10.77 23.48
C PHE A 250 8.86 -11.00 22.96
N ILE A 251 8.76 -11.35 21.68
CA ILE A 251 7.55 -11.89 21.07
C ILE A 251 7.61 -13.41 21.09
N PHE A 252 6.50 -14.07 21.42
CA PHE A 252 6.40 -15.54 21.41
C PHE A 252 4.99 -15.98 21.02
N TRP A 253 4.82 -17.26 20.65
CA TRP A 253 3.53 -17.81 20.22
C TRP A 253 3.34 -19.24 20.74
N PRO A 254 2.56 -19.44 21.81
CA PRO A 254 2.37 -20.77 22.40
C PRO A 254 1.56 -21.73 21.52
N LYS A 255 0.81 -21.20 20.55
CA LYS A 255 -0.04 -21.97 19.64
C LYS A 255 0.05 -21.39 18.23
N ILE A 256 -0.03 -22.27 17.23
CA ILE A 256 -0.18 -21.90 15.83
C ILE A 256 -1.45 -22.54 15.31
N GLU A 257 -2.30 -21.74 14.66
CA GLU A 257 -3.45 -22.24 13.90
C GLU A 257 -3.07 -22.39 12.44
N VAL A 258 -3.40 -23.53 11.83
CA VAL A 258 -3.15 -23.77 10.41
C VAL A 258 -4.50 -23.90 9.70
N VAL A 259 -4.69 -23.15 8.62
CA VAL A 259 -5.93 -23.16 7.83
C VAL A 259 -5.63 -23.11 6.34
N ASP A 260 -6.57 -23.58 5.53
CA ASP A 260 -6.44 -23.62 4.07
C ASP A 260 -6.94 -22.33 3.38
N THR A 261 -7.36 -21.33 4.16
CA THR A 261 -7.86 -20.04 3.65
C THR A 261 -7.10 -18.88 4.27
N ALA A 262 -6.59 -17.99 3.42
CA ALA A 262 -5.94 -16.77 3.85
C ALA A 262 -6.88 -15.88 4.64
N ARG A 263 -6.38 -15.35 5.76
CA ARG A 263 -7.07 -14.41 6.64
C ARG A 263 -6.43 -13.03 6.50
N SER A 264 -7.24 -11.98 6.66
CA SER A 264 -6.75 -10.60 6.79
C SER A 264 -5.80 -10.20 5.65
N ARG A 265 -4.58 -9.75 5.98
CA ARG A 265 -3.56 -9.27 5.04
C ARG A 265 -3.03 -10.34 4.08
N ASP A 266 -3.11 -11.61 4.45
CA ASP A 266 -2.69 -12.70 3.56
C ASP A 266 -3.60 -12.84 2.32
N ALA A 267 -4.79 -12.21 2.37
CA ALA A 267 -5.80 -12.21 1.31
C ALA A 267 -5.99 -10.81 0.67
N ASP A 268 -5.04 -9.89 0.85
CA ASP A 268 -5.20 -8.49 0.39
C ASP A 268 -5.43 -8.35 -1.12
N VAL A 269 -4.68 -9.07 -1.95
CA VAL A 269 -4.88 -9.09 -3.40
C VAL A 269 -6.13 -9.89 -3.75
N LEU A 270 -6.41 -11.02 -3.08
CA LEU A 270 -7.67 -11.78 -3.28
C LEU A 270 -8.90 -10.88 -3.14
N ASN A 271 -8.92 -10.09 -2.06
CA ASN A 271 -9.99 -9.15 -1.79
C ASN A 271 -10.07 -8.05 -2.86
N SER A 272 -8.91 -7.57 -3.33
CA SER A 272 -8.82 -6.56 -4.39
C SER A 272 -9.20 -7.08 -5.78
N MET A 273 -9.12 -8.39 -6.02
CA MET A 273 -9.59 -9.01 -7.27
C MET A 273 -11.09 -8.81 -7.47
N ASN A 274 -11.84 -8.55 -6.39
CA ASN A 274 -13.29 -8.35 -6.44
C ASN A 274 -13.98 -9.43 -7.27
N LEU A 275 -13.67 -10.71 -7.02
CA LEU A 275 -14.32 -11.82 -7.72
C LEU A 275 -15.77 -11.99 -7.26
N TYR A 276 -16.57 -12.69 -8.07
CA TYR A 276 -17.91 -13.10 -7.68
C TYR A 276 -17.85 -14.23 -6.64
N SER A 277 -16.92 -15.15 -6.81
CA SER A 277 -16.63 -16.21 -5.83
C SER A 277 -15.12 -16.43 -5.76
N ASN A 278 -14.60 -16.53 -4.54
CA ASN A 278 -13.16 -16.74 -4.36
C ASN A 278 -12.76 -18.14 -4.83
N PRO A 279 -11.61 -18.29 -5.51
CA PRO A 279 -11.06 -19.60 -5.83
C PRO A 279 -10.62 -20.32 -4.56
N GLU A 280 -10.51 -21.65 -4.67
CA GLU A 280 -9.83 -22.45 -3.66
C GLU A 280 -8.37 -22.03 -3.56
N GLN A 281 -7.90 -21.82 -2.33
CA GLN A 281 -6.54 -21.34 -2.11
C GLN A 281 -5.54 -22.48 -2.00
N ASN A 282 -5.96 -23.63 -1.46
CA ASN A 282 -5.19 -24.88 -1.41
C ASN A 282 -3.74 -24.67 -0.90
N MET A 283 -3.61 -23.82 0.12
CA MET A 283 -2.36 -23.48 0.78
C MET A 283 -2.58 -23.42 2.28
N GLN A 284 -1.86 -24.26 3.01
CA GLN A 284 -1.87 -24.25 4.47
C GLN A 284 -1.09 -23.05 5.00
N LEU A 285 -1.81 -22.06 5.51
CA LEU A 285 -1.25 -20.85 6.11
C LEU A 285 -1.29 -20.95 7.62
N ALA A 286 -0.18 -20.55 8.26
CA ALA A 286 -0.03 -20.54 9.69
C ALA A 286 -0.32 -19.15 10.28
N TYR A 287 -1.10 -19.15 11.35
CA TYR A 287 -1.47 -17.99 12.15
C TYR A 287 -1.04 -18.22 13.59
N PRO A 288 0.20 -17.85 13.96
CA PRO A 288 0.64 -17.88 15.35
C PRO A 288 -0.25 -17.02 16.25
N ILE A 289 -0.63 -17.53 17.42
CA ILE A 289 -1.33 -16.74 18.43
C ILE A 289 -0.24 -16.01 19.22
N ILE A 290 0.08 -14.79 18.80
CA ILE A 290 1.18 -14.02 19.39
C ILE A 290 0.87 -13.54 20.80
N GLN A 291 1.91 -13.48 21.62
CA GLN A 291 1.94 -12.87 22.93
C GLN A 291 3.26 -12.09 23.06
N PHE A 292 3.25 -11.08 23.94
CA PHE A 292 4.40 -10.26 24.25
C PHE A 292 4.80 -10.47 25.70
N GLU A 293 6.09 -10.47 25.96
CA GLU A 293 6.60 -10.35 27.31
C GLU A 293 6.07 -9.04 27.94
N ASN A 294 5.49 -9.13 29.13
CA ASN A 294 5.00 -7.97 29.85
C ASN A 294 6.05 -7.52 30.87
N ASP A 295 7.04 -6.75 30.40
CA ASP A 295 8.08 -6.16 31.23
C ASP A 295 8.26 -4.67 30.91
N SER A 296 7.82 -3.81 31.83
CA SER A 296 7.93 -2.37 31.70
C SER A 296 9.36 -1.84 31.74
N LEU A 297 10.31 -2.61 32.29
CA LEU A 297 11.73 -2.24 32.31
C LEU A 297 12.38 -2.44 30.94
N LYS A 298 11.85 -3.38 30.14
CA LYS A 298 12.32 -3.65 28.76
C LYS A 298 11.62 -2.78 27.72
N ASN A 299 10.35 -2.44 27.89
CA ASN A 299 9.60 -1.63 26.94
C ASN A 299 9.92 -0.12 27.04
N THR A 300 11.19 0.22 26.90
CA THR A 300 11.72 1.59 27.04
C THR A 300 12.40 2.11 25.77
N THR A 301 12.74 1.21 24.84
CA THR A 301 13.39 1.56 23.57
C THR A 301 12.35 2.04 22.57
N ARG A 302 12.32 3.37 22.32
CA ARG A 302 11.38 3.99 21.39
C ARG A 302 11.92 3.95 19.96
N VAL A 303 11.16 3.35 19.04
CA VAL A 303 11.58 3.14 17.65
C VAL A 303 10.68 3.90 16.68
N LEU A 304 11.25 4.86 15.94
CA LEU A 304 10.59 5.46 14.78
C LEU A 304 10.76 4.52 13.59
N THR A 305 9.66 3.95 13.11
CA THR A 305 9.67 3.07 11.94
C THR A 305 9.21 3.82 10.70
N ILE A 306 10.06 3.88 9.68
CA ILE A 306 9.75 4.45 8.37
C ILE A 306 9.73 3.30 7.38
N SER A 307 8.57 2.97 6.84
CA SER A 307 8.42 1.73 6.09
C SER A 307 7.36 1.82 5.01
N ASP A 308 7.41 0.89 4.08
CA ASP A 308 6.32 0.63 3.14
C ASP A 308 5.16 -0.11 3.84
N SER A 309 4.33 -0.79 3.05
CA SER A 309 3.13 -1.45 3.57
C SER A 309 3.46 -2.64 4.47
N TYR A 310 4.68 -3.16 4.49
CA TYR A 310 5.05 -4.33 5.29
C TYR A 310 4.84 -4.09 6.79
N TRP A 311 5.00 -2.85 7.27
CA TRP A 311 4.87 -2.54 8.70
C TRP A 311 3.43 -2.39 9.23
N TYR A 312 2.40 -2.44 8.37
CA TYR A 312 1.01 -2.41 8.85
C TYR A 312 0.66 -3.59 9.77
N GLY A 313 1.18 -4.78 9.48
CA GLY A 313 0.90 -5.97 10.28
C GLY A 313 1.52 -5.89 11.66
N PRO A 314 2.81 -5.52 11.83
CA PRO A 314 3.39 -5.19 13.14
C PRO A 314 2.59 -4.16 13.94
N VAL A 315 2.00 -3.15 13.27
CA VAL A 315 1.08 -2.21 13.93
C VAL A 315 -0.16 -2.92 14.44
N TYR A 316 -0.83 -3.74 13.62
CA TYR A 316 -2.02 -4.49 14.04
C TYR A 316 -1.73 -5.59 15.08
N MET A 317 -0.53 -6.16 15.05
CA MET A 317 -0.03 -7.10 16.05
C MET A 317 0.17 -6.45 17.42
N GLY A 318 0.33 -5.11 17.48
CA GLY A 318 0.59 -4.38 18.72
C GLY A 318 2.08 -4.17 19.03
N VAL A 319 2.99 -4.44 18.08
CA VAL A 319 4.46 -4.32 18.27
C VAL A 319 4.85 -2.91 18.72
N GLY A 320 4.23 -1.87 18.14
CA GLY A 320 4.47 -0.48 18.50
C GLY A 320 4.27 -0.20 19.99
N GLN A 321 3.18 -0.72 20.55
CA GLN A 321 2.85 -0.55 21.97
C GLN A 321 3.65 -1.50 22.86
N ALA A 322 3.79 -2.75 22.46
CA ALA A 322 4.33 -3.81 23.31
C ALA A 322 5.86 -3.86 23.36
N CYS A 323 6.55 -3.50 22.27
CA CYS A 323 7.99 -3.66 22.16
C CYS A 323 8.73 -2.34 21.88
N PHE A 324 8.08 -1.37 21.22
CA PHE A 324 8.75 -0.15 20.70
C PHE A 324 8.42 1.11 21.50
N ALA A 325 8.00 0.99 22.76
CA ALA A 325 7.67 2.10 23.66
C ALA A 325 6.76 3.17 23.02
N ASN A 326 5.74 2.73 22.28
CA ASN A 326 4.82 3.57 21.50
C ASN A 326 5.50 4.42 20.41
N GLY A 327 6.57 3.91 19.82
CA GLY A 327 7.23 4.48 18.65
C GLY A 327 6.28 4.61 17.46
N GLN A 328 6.50 5.63 16.63
CA GLN A 328 5.61 5.92 15.51
C GLN A 328 5.93 5.05 14.28
N PHE A 329 4.92 4.82 13.44
CA PHE A 329 5.11 4.31 12.08
C PHE A 329 4.77 5.39 11.05
N TRP A 330 5.75 5.71 10.21
CA TRP A 330 5.65 6.62 9.07
C TRP A 330 5.60 5.81 7.78
N TYR A 331 4.38 5.64 7.27
CA TYR A 331 4.12 4.98 6.00
C TYR A 331 4.67 5.83 4.84
N TYR A 332 5.67 5.29 4.14
CA TYR A 332 6.39 5.94 3.03
C TYR A 332 6.94 7.34 3.36
N ALA A 333 7.31 7.59 4.62
CA ALA A 333 7.67 8.92 5.13
C ALA A 333 6.63 10.02 4.80
N ASN A 334 5.37 9.63 4.57
CA ASN A 334 4.31 10.52 4.10
C ASN A 334 3.19 10.63 5.14
N ARG A 335 2.74 9.50 5.70
CA ARG A 335 1.62 9.47 6.65
C ARG A 335 2.02 8.80 7.96
N VAL A 336 1.53 9.32 9.08
CA VAL A 336 1.69 8.70 10.41
C VAL A 336 0.54 7.73 10.67
N VAL A 337 0.87 6.49 11.04
CA VAL A 337 -0.10 5.40 11.24
C VAL A 337 0.19 4.66 12.56
N PRO A 338 -0.78 4.54 13.48
CA PRO A 338 -2.04 5.29 13.50
C PRO A 338 -1.80 6.80 13.64
N SER A 339 -2.83 7.61 13.39
CA SER A 339 -2.70 9.05 13.56
C SER A 339 -2.43 9.40 15.03
N PRO A 340 -1.48 10.31 15.32
CA PRO A 340 -1.25 10.82 16.66
C PRO A 340 -2.34 11.81 17.10
N ARG A 341 -3.20 12.26 16.18
CA ARG A 341 -4.33 13.17 16.44
C ARG A 341 -5.65 12.45 16.17
N PRO A 342 -6.46 12.14 17.20
CA PRO A 342 -7.73 11.44 17.04
C PRO A 342 -8.63 12.11 16.00
N GLY A 343 -9.17 11.32 15.08
CA GLY A 343 -10.07 11.80 14.02
C GLY A 343 -9.38 12.52 12.85
N GLU A 344 -8.07 12.80 12.93
CA GLU A 344 -7.33 13.46 11.85
C GLU A 344 -6.44 12.47 11.09
N LYS A 345 -6.22 12.72 9.80
CA LYS A 345 -5.11 12.12 9.05
C LYS A 345 -3.91 13.04 9.18
N VAL A 346 -2.83 12.57 9.78
CA VAL A 346 -1.59 13.34 9.93
C VAL A 346 -0.56 12.90 8.90
N GLU A 347 -0.05 13.86 8.14
CA GLU A 347 1.08 13.66 7.23
C GLU A 347 2.39 14.12 7.89
N VAL A 348 3.50 13.46 7.57
CA VAL A 348 4.82 13.66 8.22
C VAL A 348 5.32 15.09 8.08
N TRP A 349 5.04 15.77 6.96
CA TRP A 349 5.42 17.18 6.77
C TRP A 349 4.75 18.13 7.78
N GLN A 350 3.69 17.70 8.46
CA GLN A 350 3.02 18.46 9.52
C GLN A 350 3.76 18.36 10.87
N LEU A 351 4.77 17.50 10.99
CA LEU A 351 5.55 17.29 12.20
C LEU A 351 6.89 18.03 12.13
N ASP A 352 7.47 18.32 13.28
CA ASP A 352 8.86 18.78 13.35
C ASP A 352 9.79 17.56 13.19
N LEU A 353 10.38 17.43 11.99
CA LEU A 353 11.25 16.30 11.65
C LEU A 353 12.38 16.10 12.66
N LYS A 354 12.99 17.19 13.16
CA LYS A 354 14.12 17.09 14.09
C LYS A 354 13.65 16.58 15.45
N GLN A 355 12.56 17.14 15.97
CA GLN A 355 11.98 16.72 17.24
C GLN A 355 11.56 15.25 17.19
N GLU A 356 10.89 14.83 16.11
CA GLU A 356 10.45 13.44 15.97
C GLU A 356 11.66 12.50 15.91
N ILE A 357 12.68 12.77 15.09
CA ILE A 357 13.91 11.96 15.06
C ILE A 357 14.57 11.90 16.44
N GLU A 358 14.80 13.05 17.08
CA GLU A 358 15.56 13.14 18.33
C GLU A 358 14.81 12.64 19.57
N SER A 359 13.51 12.37 19.45
CA SER A 359 12.70 11.78 20.52
C SER A 359 12.76 10.24 20.58
N ASN A 360 13.47 9.59 19.66
CA ASN A 360 13.56 8.13 19.56
C ASN A 360 14.97 7.62 19.89
N ASN A 361 15.05 6.37 20.35
CA ASN A 361 16.31 5.65 20.55
C ASN A 361 16.84 5.05 19.25
N VAL A 362 15.91 4.64 18.38
CA VAL A 362 16.22 4.01 17.09
C VAL A 362 15.33 4.60 16.00
N VAL A 363 15.92 4.88 14.84
CA VAL A 363 15.20 5.18 13.62
C VAL A 363 15.43 4.04 12.64
N MET A 364 14.37 3.31 12.29
CA MET A 364 14.42 2.15 11.41
C MET A 364 13.78 2.46 10.07
N LEU A 365 14.49 2.21 8.97
CA LEU A 365 13.95 2.25 7.61
C LEU A 365 13.77 0.82 7.10
N LEU A 366 12.53 0.37 6.90
CA LEU A 366 12.23 -0.99 6.43
C LEU A 366 11.50 -0.96 5.09
N TYR A 367 12.11 -1.50 4.05
CA TYR A 367 11.53 -1.53 2.71
C TYR A 367 11.73 -2.90 2.07
N SER A 368 10.71 -3.37 1.38
CA SER A 368 10.76 -4.53 0.48
C SER A 368 11.61 -4.25 -0.76
N ASP A 369 12.17 -5.32 -1.34
CA ASP A 369 13.02 -5.28 -2.55
C ASP A 369 12.41 -4.46 -3.69
N GLY A 370 11.13 -4.66 -4.02
CA GLY A 370 10.43 -3.94 -5.09
C GLY A 370 10.11 -2.48 -4.78
N ASN A 371 10.37 -2.01 -3.55
CA ASN A 371 10.29 -0.61 -3.16
C ASN A 371 11.68 0.01 -2.91
N LEU A 372 12.78 -0.72 -3.11
CA LEU A 372 14.14 -0.15 -3.03
C LEU A 372 14.40 1.04 -3.99
N PRO A 373 13.77 1.12 -5.19
CA PRO A 373 13.85 2.33 -6.03
C PRO A 373 13.45 3.63 -5.33
N ILE A 374 12.63 3.54 -4.28
CA ILE A 374 12.16 4.66 -3.46
C ILE A 374 12.58 4.51 -1.99
N PHE A 375 13.67 3.79 -1.71
CA PHE A 375 14.13 3.50 -0.35
C PHE A 375 14.24 4.77 0.52
N GLY A 376 13.55 4.78 1.65
CA GLY A 376 13.52 5.92 2.58
C GLY A 376 12.73 7.13 2.08
N ASN A 377 12.12 7.08 0.89
CA ASN A 377 11.40 8.19 0.26
C ASN A 377 12.21 9.51 0.34
N THR A 378 11.72 10.53 1.04
CA THR A 378 12.46 11.80 1.23
C THR A 378 13.22 11.84 2.55
N PHE A 379 13.03 10.87 3.46
CA PHE A 379 13.55 10.92 4.82
C PHE A 379 15.07 11.07 4.87
N ILE A 380 15.82 10.25 4.14
CA ILE A 380 17.30 10.28 4.18
C ILE A 380 17.80 11.64 3.69
N ASP A 381 17.23 12.17 2.61
CA ASP A 381 17.61 13.47 2.06
C ASP A 381 17.22 14.62 2.99
N ASP A 382 16.01 14.59 3.56
CA ASP A 382 15.51 15.61 4.47
C ASP A 382 16.32 15.61 5.79
N ALA A 383 16.60 14.44 6.37
CA ALA A 383 17.44 14.31 7.56
C ALA A 383 18.88 14.74 7.29
N TYR A 384 19.46 14.34 6.15
CA TYR A 384 20.79 14.78 5.75
C TYR A 384 20.86 16.30 5.68
N GLU A 385 19.97 16.95 4.92
CA GLU A 385 19.97 18.41 4.79
C GLU A 385 19.68 19.12 6.12
N LEU A 386 18.75 18.60 6.93
CA LEU A 386 18.45 19.11 8.26
C LEU A 386 19.72 19.19 9.14
N TYR A 387 20.53 18.13 9.13
CA TYR A 387 21.71 18.04 9.99
C TYR A 387 22.97 18.68 9.40
N THR A 388 23.15 18.70 8.08
CA THR A 388 24.34 19.28 7.44
C THR A 388 24.14 20.73 7.00
N SER A 389 22.90 21.16 6.77
CA SER A 389 22.58 22.46 6.16
C SER A 389 21.21 22.99 6.63
N PRO A 390 21.01 23.20 7.95
CA PRO A 390 19.72 23.69 8.48
C PRO A 390 19.29 25.04 7.86
N LYS A 391 20.26 25.86 7.44
CA LYS A 391 20.01 27.15 6.75
C LYS A 391 19.30 27.00 5.41
N THR A 392 19.39 25.85 4.74
CA THR A 392 18.67 25.57 3.49
C THR A 392 17.43 24.73 3.73
N TYR A 393 17.49 23.80 4.69
CA TYR A 393 16.37 22.92 5.06
C TYR A 393 15.11 23.69 5.47
N TYR A 394 15.18 24.53 6.51
CA TYR A 394 13.99 25.19 7.05
C TYR A 394 13.31 26.12 6.02
N PRO A 395 14.05 26.95 5.24
CA PRO A 395 13.43 27.74 4.17
C PRO A 395 12.82 26.90 3.05
N ARG A 396 13.39 25.73 2.71
CA ARG A 396 12.82 24.82 1.70
C ARG A 396 11.50 24.23 2.19
N VAL A 397 11.46 23.75 3.43
CA VAL A 397 10.25 23.18 4.04
C VAL A 397 9.14 24.22 4.12
N GLU A 398 9.44 25.43 4.59
CA GLU A 398 8.44 26.49 4.70
C GLU A 398 7.90 26.91 3.32
N ARG A 399 8.76 27.01 2.30
CA ARG A 399 8.34 27.30 0.92
C ARG A 399 7.41 26.22 0.34
N ASN A 400 7.66 24.96 0.68
CA ASN A 400 6.87 23.83 0.19
C ASN A 400 5.58 23.59 1.01
N LYS A 401 5.44 24.22 2.18
CA LYS A 401 4.34 23.98 3.11
C LYS A 401 2.97 24.18 2.47
N GLN A 402 2.79 25.27 1.73
CA GLN A 402 1.52 25.56 1.06
C GLN A 402 1.22 24.53 -0.06
N ILE A 403 2.24 24.05 -0.77
CA ILE A 403 2.08 22.97 -1.75
C ILE A 403 1.60 21.70 -1.03
N GLN A 404 2.17 21.37 0.13
CA GLN A 404 1.75 20.18 0.88
C GLN A 404 0.33 20.28 1.44
N VAL A 405 -0.10 21.47 1.89
CA VAL A 405 -1.49 21.74 2.29
C VAL A 405 -2.47 21.41 1.16
N TYR A 406 -2.23 21.95 -0.04
CA TYR A 406 -3.12 21.68 -1.17
C TYR A 406 -2.98 20.26 -1.71
N ALA A 407 -1.79 19.67 -1.68
CA ALA A 407 -1.59 18.27 -2.06
C ALA A 407 -2.40 17.33 -1.15
N LYS A 408 -2.42 17.60 0.17
CA LYS A 408 -3.27 16.90 1.13
C LYS A 408 -4.75 17.09 0.81
N GLN A 409 -5.18 18.33 0.55
CA GLN A 409 -6.57 18.62 0.18
C GLN A 409 -7.02 17.83 -1.07
N ILE A 410 -6.16 17.78 -2.10
CA ILE A 410 -6.42 17.00 -3.31
C ILE A 410 -6.56 15.50 -3.00
N ARG A 411 -5.64 14.93 -2.20
CA ARG A 411 -5.70 13.52 -1.79
C ARG A 411 -6.97 13.18 -1.00
N GLU A 412 -7.46 14.12 -0.20
CA GLU A 412 -8.61 13.90 0.70
C GLU A 412 -9.96 14.21 0.05
N THR A 413 -9.97 14.87 -1.11
CA THR A 413 -11.20 15.21 -1.85
C THR A 413 -11.34 14.30 -3.08
N PRO A 414 -12.27 13.33 -3.11
CA PRO A 414 -12.37 12.35 -4.19
C PRO A 414 -12.45 12.95 -5.60
N GLY A 415 -13.23 14.01 -5.78
CA GLY A 415 -13.33 14.71 -7.07
C GLY A 415 -12.00 15.33 -7.54
N LEU A 416 -11.22 15.91 -6.62
CA LEU A 416 -9.90 16.45 -6.95
C LEU A 416 -8.90 15.33 -7.25
N LEU A 417 -8.90 14.26 -6.44
CA LEU A 417 -8.02 13.12 -6.66
C LEU A 417 -8.28 12.45 -8.01
N LYS A 418 -9.56 12.27 -8.40
CA LYS A 418 -9.93 11.75 -9.72
C LYS A 418 -9.40 12.64 -10.84
N LYS A 419 -9.51 13.96 -10.72
CA LYS A 419 -8.98 14.91 -11.70
C LYS A 419 -7.45 14.80 -11.83
N SER A 420 -6.73 14.71 -10.71
CA SER A 420 -5.28 14.51 -10.74
C SER A 420 -4.90 13.12 -11.26
N THR A 421 -5.73 12.10 -11.05
CA THR A 421 -5.57 10.76 -11.62
C THR A 421 -5.71 10.78 -13.14
N GLN A 422 -6.75 11.43 -13.67
CA GLN A 422 -6.89 11.60 -15.11
C GLN A 422 -5.69 12.35 -15.71
N LYS A 423 -5.26 13.43 -15.06
CA LYS A 423 -4.07 14.19 -15.47
C LYS A 423 -2.79 13.35 -15.47
N SER A 424 -2.62 12.49 -14.47
CA SER A 424 -1.50 11.56 -14.40
C SER A 424 -1.46 10.64 -15.63
N THR A 425 -2.61 10.14 -16.06
CA THR A 425 -2.76 9.36 -17.29
C THR A 425 -2.49 10.19 -18.54
N ASP A 426 -3.14 11.35 -18.68
CA ASP A 426 -3.05 12.21 -19.86
C ASP A 426 -1.62 12.69 -20.12
N LEU A 427 -0.89 13.04 -19.05
CA LEU A 427 0.47 13.55 -19.12
C LEU A 427 1.54 12.44 -18.99
N GLN A 428 1.13 11.20 -18.73
CA GLN A 428 2.04 10.07 -18.46
C GLN A 428 3.06 10.37 -17.36
N ILE A 429 2.61 11.05 -16.29
CA ILE A 429 3.42 11.36 -15.10
C ILE A 429 2.88 10.61 -13.90
N PRO A 430 3.69 10.33 -12.86
CA PRO A 430 3.21 9.74 -11.62
C PRO A 430 2.07 10.56 -10.98
N LEU A 431 1.14 9.88 -10.30
CA LEU A 431 0.00 10.53 -9.63
C LEU A 431 0.46 11.62 -8.65
N ASP A 432 1.52 11.36 -7.87
CA ASP A 432 2.07 12.36 -6.95
C ASP A 432 2.61 13.60 -7.67
N SER A 433 3.17 13.44 -8.87
CA SER A 433 3.58 14.58 -9.71
C SER A 433 2.37 15.37 -10.21
N ALA A 434 1.30 14.69 -10.63
CA ALA A 434 0.07 15.35 -11.04
C ALA A 434 -0.59 16.12 -9.87
N ILE A 435 -0.66 15.50 -8.69
CA ILE A 435 -1.13 16.14 -7.45
C ILE A 435 -0.27 17.35 -7.11
N ARG A 436 1.05 17.25 -7.21
CA ARG A 436 1.96 18.37 -6.95
C ARG A 436 1.73 19.53 -7.92
N VAL A 437 1.53 19.26 -9.21
CA VAL A 437 1.21 20.30 -10.20
C VAL A 437 -0.10 21.00 -9.87
N ASP A 438 -1.15 20.24 -9.52
CA ASP A 438 -2.43 20.80 -9.08
C ASP A 438 -2.29 21.63 -7.80
N ALA A 439 -1.54 21.13 -6.82
CA ALA A 439 -1.27 21.84 -5.59
C ALA A 439 -0.51 23.16 -5.82
N MET A 440 0.45 23.18 -6.75
CA MET A 440 1.18 24.40 -7.13
C MET A 440 0.26 25.43 -7.83
N LYS A 441 -0.70 24.98 -8.65
CA LYS A 441 -1.73 25.85 -9.23
C LYS A 441 -2.64 26.44 -8.16
N MET A 442 -3.12 25.61 -7.23
CA MET A 442 -3.94 26.06 -6.10
C MET A 442 -3.20 27.03 -5.18
N ALA A 443 -1.88 26.87 -5.05
CA ALA A 443 -1.00 27.80 -4.34
C ALA A 443 -0.67 29.09 -5.11
N GLY A 444 -1.13 29.25 -6.35
CA GLY A 444 -0.82 30.42 -7.19
C GLY A 444 0.64 30.50 -7.65
N MET A 445 1.40 29.41 -7.55
CA MET A 445 2.82 29.37 -7.94
C MET A 445 3.01 29.20 -9.44
N ILE A 446 2.04 28.58 -10.13
CA ILE A 446 2.02 28.39 -11.58
C ILE A 446 0.60 28.61 -12.11
N LYS A 447 0.48 28.97 -13.39
CA LYS A 447 -0.82 29.15 -14.07
C LYS A 447 -1.39 27.81 -14.55
#